data_AF-A0A945N698-F1
#
_entry.id   AF-A0A945N698-F1
#
_cell.length_a   1.000
_cell.length_b   1.000
_cell.length_c   1.000
_cell.angle_alpha   90.00
_cell.angle_beta   90.00
_cell.angle_gamma   90.00
#
_symmetry.space_group_name_H-M   'P 1'
#
loop_
_entity.id
_entity.type
_entity.pdbx_description
1 polymer ?
#
loop_
_entity_poly.entity_id
_entity_poly.type
_entity_poly.pdbx_seq_one_letter_code
_entity_poly.pdbx_strand_id
1 'polypeptide(L)'
;MSVSQKHLLLIYHSRSGANQRLVDAVQAGVERDPSNVTLRIKTAFAADEADLLWANATIFVSPEHFGYMAGALKDFFERTFYPTENQV
;
A
#
# COMPACT_ATOMS: atom_id res chain seq x y z
N MET A 1 9.07 22.51 16.38
CA MET A 1 9.46 21.20 15.78
C MET A 1 8.82 21.13 14.42
N SER A 2 9.61 21.05 13.34
CA SER A 2 9.07 20.78 12.00
C SER A 2 8.55 19.35 12.00
N VAL A 3 7.26 19.14 11.78
CA VAL A 3 6.71 17.79 11.59
C VAL A 3 7.18 17.36 10.19
N SER A 4 8.16 16.47 10.12
CA SER A 4 8.51 15.80 8.87
C SER A 4 7.29 15.03 8.40
N GLN A 5 6.77 15.36 7.22
CA GLN A 5 5.72 14.58 6.54
C GLN A 5 6.11 13.09 6.57
N LYS A 6 5.17 12.23 6.97
CA LYS A 6 5.35 10.78 6.98
C LYS A 6 4.84 10.20 5.67
N HIS A 7 5.52 9.18 5.17
CA HIS A 7 5.15 8.52 3.93
C HIS A 7 4.27 7.29 4.21
N LEU A 8 3.07 7.26 3.65
CA LEU A 8 2.14 6.13 3.72
C LEU A 8 2.00 5.52 2.34
N LEU A 9 2.24 4.21 2.23
CA LEU A 9 2.05 3.45 1.00
C LEU A 9 0.82 2.55 1.13
N LEU A 10 -0.14 2.68 0.22
CA LEU A 10 -1.26 1.76 0.10
C LEU A 10 -1.09 0.92 -1.16
N ILE A 11 -1.02 -0.40 -0.99
CA ILE A 11 -0.95 -1.37 -2.08
C ILE A 11 -2.23 -2.18 -2.08
N TYR A 12 -2.88 -2.29 -3.25
CA TYR A 12 -4.15 -3.00 -3.33
C TYR A 12 -4.30 -3.87 -4.58
N HIS A 13 -5.21 -4.84 -4.48
CA HIS A 13 -5.78 -5.53 -5.62
C HIS A 13 -7.30 -5.43 -5.59
N SER A 14 -7.93 -5.18 -6.73
CA SER A 14 -9.38 -5.09 -6.86
C SER A 14 -9.82 -5.56 -8.25
N ARG A 15 -10.82 -6.45 -8.31
CA ARG A 15 -11.44 -6.90 -9.58
C ARG A 15 -12.88 -6.41 -9.73
N SER A 16 -13.65 -6.41 -8.63
CA SER A 16 -15.08 -6.06 -8.60
C SER A 16 -15.38 -4.70 -7.94
N GLY A 17 -14.34 -3.93 -7.59
CA GLY A 17 -14.49 -2.59 -7.00
C GLY A 17 -14.74 -2.55 -5.48
N ALA A 18 -14.96 -3.69 -4.81
CA ALA A 18 -15.18 -3.71 -3.36
C ALA A 18 -13.98 -3.12 -2.59
N ASN A 19 -12.77 -3.53 -2.96
CA ASN A 19 -11.54 -3.01 -2.37
C ASN A 19 -11.22 -1.59 -2.79
N GLN A 20 -11.71 -1.14 -3.95
CA GLN A 20 -11.56 0.25 -4.36
C GLN A 20 -12.23 1.17 -3.33
N ARG A 21 -13.40 0.80 -2.80
CA ARG A 21 -14.06 1.58 -1.75
C ARG A 21 -13.23 1.70 -0.46
N LEU A 22 -12.43 0.68 -0.13
CA LEU A 22 -11.50 0.74 1.00
C LEU A 22 -10.34 1.70 0.71
N VAL A 23 -9.79 1.66 -0.50
CA VAL A 23 -8.76 2.60 -0.97
C VAL A 23 -9.27 4.04 -0.89
N ASP A 24 -10.48 4.28 -1.43
CA ASP A 24 -11.11 5.60 -1.44
C ASP A 24 -11.35 6.13 -0.02
N ALA A 25 -11.75 5.26 0.90
CA ALA A 25 -11.95 5.62 2.31
C ALA A 25 -10.63 6.00 3.01
N VAL A 26 -9.53 5.27 2.74
CA VAL A 26 -8.21 5.62 3.28
C VAL A 26 -7.74 6.96 2.71
N GLN A 27 -7.88 7.16 1.39
CA GLN A 27 -7.52 8.41 0.74
C GLN A 27 -8.30 9.59 1.34
N ALA A 28 -9.62 9.47 1.46
CA ALA A 28 -10.46 10.49 2.07
C ALA A 28 -10.10 10.75 3.56
N GLY A 29 -9.57 9.75 4.26
CA GLY A 29 -9.05 9.91 5.62
C GLY A 29 -7.77 10.75 5.66
N VAL A 30 -6.82 10.47 4.77
CA VAL A 30 -5.56 11.22 4.65
C VAL A 30 -5.82 12.68 4.23
N GLU A 31 -6.74 12.90 3.30
CA GLU A 31 -7.10 14.24 2.81
C GLU A 31 -7.70 15.16 3.89
N ARG A 32 -8.15 14.62 5.03
CA ARG A 32 -8.61 15.43 6.18
C ARG A 32 -7.48 16.11 6.94
N ASP A 33 -6.26 15.59 6.87
CA ASP A 33 -5.06 16.19 7.46
C ASP A 33 -3.86 16.03 6.50
N PRO A 34 -3.82 16.79 5.39
CA PRO A 34 -2.78 16.68 4.38
C PRO A 34 -1.40 17.14 4.88
N SER A 35 -1.35 17.82 6.03
CA SER A 35 -0.12 18.38 6.58
C SER A 35 0.79 17.34 7.24
N ASN A 36 0.26 16.15 7.53
CA ASN A 36 0.96 15.11 8.30
C ASN A 36 1.47 13.93 7.45
N VAL A 37 0.75 13.56 6.39
CA VAL A 37 1.03 12.34 5.61
C VAL A 37 1.04 12.59 4.11
N THR A 38 2.09 12.12 3.44
CA THR A 38 2.10 11.92 1.98
C THR A 38 1.64 10.50 1.67
N LEU A 39 0.55 10.35 0.90
CA LEU A 39 0.01 9.04 0.51
C LEU A 39 0.43 8.67 -0.92
N ARG A 40 0.94 7.45 -1.12
CA ARG A 40 1.12 6.81 -2.42
C ARG A 40 0.18 5.62 -2.52
N ILE A 41 -0.62 5.56 -3.57
CA ILE A 41 -1.55 4.44 -3.84
C ILE A 41 -1.08 3.72 -5.09
N LYS A 42 -0.92 2.39 -5.02
CA LYS A 42 -0.48 1.55 -6.14
C LYS A 42 -1.28 0.25 -6.18
N THR A 43 -1.54 -0.26 -7.39
CA THR A 43 -1.99 -1.65 -7.52
C THR A 43 -0.81 -2.57 -7.20
N ALA A 44 -1.08 -3.80 -6.73
CA ALA A 44 -0.03 -4.74 -6.36
C ALA A 44 0.97 -5.02 -7.49
N PHE A 45 0.50 -5.10 -8.74
CA PHE A 45 1.39 -5.28 -9.90
C PHE A 45 2.20 -4.04 -10.27
N ALA A 46 1.78 -2.85 -9.87
CA ALA A 46 2.46 -1.59 -10.17
C ALA A 46 3.37 -1.10 -9.03
N ALA A 47 3.23 -1.67 -7.83
CA ALA A 47 4.02 -1.33 -6.66
C ALA A 47 5.33 -2.12 -6.64
N ASP A 48 6.46 -1.50 -6.32
CA ASP A 48 7.80 -2.12 -6.31
C ASP A 48 8.56 -1.97 -4.97
N GLU A 49 9.81 -2.46 -4.94
CA GLU A 49 10.70 -2.35 -3.79
C GLU A 49 11.05 -0.91 -3.43
N ALA A 50 11.11 0.00 -4.42
CA ALA A 50 11.38 1.42 -4.18
C ALA A 50 10.17 2.10 -3.52
N ASP A 51 8.94 1.66 -3.84
CA ASP A 51 7.75 2.07 -3.12
C ASP A 51 7.82 1.66 -1.64
N LEU A 52 8.22 0.41 -1.35
CA LEU A 52 8.37 -0.08 0.03
C LEU A 52 9.41 0.72 0.82
N LEU A 53 10.60 0.90 0.25
CA LEU A 53 11.69 1.64 0.90
C LEU A 53 11.39 3.13 1.07
N TRP A 54 10.48 3.69 0.26
CA TRP A 54 10.00 5.06 0.42
C TRP A 54 9.06 5.22 1.63
N ALA A 55 8.34 4.16 2.01
CA ALA A 55 7.26 4.22 2.99
C ALA A 55 7.76 4.20 4.44
N ASN A 56 7.05 4.89 5.34
CA ASN A 56 7.19 4.71 6.79
C ASN A 56 6.12 3.78 7.36
N ALA A 57 5.01 3.62 6.64
CA ALA A 57 3.94 2.69 6.97
C ALA A 57 3.30 2.18 5.67
N THR A 58 2.81 0.94 5.72
CA THR A 58 2.16 0.28 4.58
C THR A 58 0.74 -0.16 4.96
N ILE A 59 -0.18 -0.08 3.99
CA ILE A 59 -1.52 -0.64 4.06
C ILE A 59 -1.67 -1.59 2.87
N PHE A 60 -2.01 -2.84 3.14
CA PHE A 60 -2.29 -3.84 2.11
C PHE A 60 -3.78 -4.13 2.05
N VAL A 61 -4.36 -3.99 0.85
CA VAL A 61 -5.79 -4.26 0.63
C VAL A 61 -5.93 -5.38 -0.41
N SER A 62 -6.45 -6.52 0.02
CA SER A 62 -6.62 -7.70 -0.84
C SER A 62 -8.03 -8.24 -0.72
N PRO A 63 -8.65 -8.74 -1.81
CA PRO A 63 -9.83 -9.57 -1.67
C PRO A 63 -9.40 -10.90 -1.06
N GLU A 64 -10.37 -11.59 -0.48
CA GLU A 64 -10.20 -12.98 -0.06
C GLU A 64 -10.47 -13.88 -1.27
N HIS A 65 -9.49 -14.72 -1.60
CA HIS A 65 -9.59 -15.75 -2.63
C HIS A 65 -9.25 -17.11 -1.99
N PHE A 66 -10.27 -17.92 -1.71
CA PHE A 66 -10.13 -19.28 -1.15
C PHE A 66 -9.35 -19.36 0.17
N GLY A 67 -9.64 -18.45 1.10
CA GLY A 67 -9.03 -18.33 2.42
C GLY A 67 -7.71 -17.57 2.44
N TYR A 68 -7.32 -16.95 1.32
CA TYR A 68 -6.01 -16.30 1.20
C TYR A 68 -6.08 -14.94 0.49
N MET A 69 -4.96 -14.21 0.50
CA MET A 69 -4.82 -12.99 -0.28
C MET A 69 -4.84 -13.28 -1.80
N ALA A 70 -5.14 -12.26 -2.59
CA ALA A 70 -5.05 -12.35 -4.04
C ALA A 70 -3.63 -12.66 -4.49
N GLY A 71 -3.51 -13.48 -5.53
CA GLY A 71 -2.22 -13.80 -6.14
C GLY A 71 -1.40 -12.57 -6.55
N ALA A 72 -2.06 -11.47 -6.92
CA ALA A 72 -1.39 -10.21 -7.24
C ALA A 72 -0.64 -9.61 -6.03
N LEU A 73 -1.24 -9.66 -4.83
CA LEU A 73 -0.57 -9.15 -3.63
C LEU A 73 0.53 -10.10 -3.16
N LYS A 74 0.32 -11.41 -3.32
CA LYS A 74 1.36 -12.39 -3.07
C LYS A 74 2.56 -12.19 -4.00
N ASP A 75 2.33 -12.04 -5.31
CA ASP A 75 3.35 -11.76 -6.32
C ASP A 75 4.20 -10.54 -5.94
N PHE A 76 3.57 -9.46 -5.49
CA PHE A 76 4.26 -8.30 -4.96
C PHE A 76 5.21 -8.66 -3.80
N PHE A 77 4.76 -9.42 -2.81
CA PHE A 77 5.61 -9.86 -1.70
C PHE A 77 6.78 -10.72 -2.18
N GLU A 78 6.58 -11.65 -3.12
CA GLU A 78 7.67 -12.49 -3.64
C GLU A 78 8.73 -11.70 -4.39
N ARG A 79 8.30 -10.78 -5.26
CA ARG A 79 9.21 -9.93 -6.03
C ARG A 79 10.05 -9.02 -5.14
N THR A 80 9.46 -8.51 -4.06
CA THR A 80 10.09 -7.46 -3.25
C THR A 80 10.82 -8.00 -2.02
N PHE A 81 10.53 -9.22 -1.56
CA PHE A 81 11.10 -9.77 -0.32
C PHE A 81 12.63 -9.69 -0.26
N TYR A 82 13.34 -10.31 -1.20
CA TYR A 82 14.80 -10.32 -1.17
C TYR A 82 15.43 -8.95 -1.40
N PRO A 83 14.96 -8.12 -2.38
CA PRO A 83 15.47 -6.76 -2.55
C PRO A 83 15.37 -5.88 -1.30
N THR A 84 14.34 -6.08 -0.46
CA THR A 84 14.10 -5.27 0.73
C THR A 84 14.44 -5.97 2.05
N GLU A 85 15.06 -7.15 2.00
CA GLU A 85 15.35 -7.93 3.19
C GLU A 85 16.23 -7.12 4.15
N ASN A 86 15.81 -7.02 5.43
CA ASN A 86 16.46 -6.23 6.48
C ASN A 86 16.49 -4.70 6.25
N GLN A 87 15.66 -4.16 5.36
CA GLN A 87 15.62 -2.72 5.05
C GLN A 87 14.29 -2.04 5.36
N VAL A 88 13.23 -2.82 5.59
CA VAL A 88 11.84 -2.35 5.82
C VAL A 88 11.34 -2.72 7.21
#